data_AF-A0A7Y7WW51-F1
#
_entry.id   AF-A0A7Y7WW51-F1
#
_cell.length_a   1.000
_cell.length_b   1.000
_cell.length_c   1.000
_cell.angle_alpha   90.00
_cell.angle_beta   90.00
_cell.angle_gamma   90.00
#
_symmetry.space_group_name_H-M   'P 1'
#
loop_
_entity.id
_entity.type
_entity.pdbx_description
1 polymer ?
#
loop_
_entity_poly.entity_id
_entity_poly.type
_entity_poly.pdbx_seq_one_letter_code
_entity_poly.pdbx_strand_id
1 'polypeptide(L)' 'MKDSILLLLTALVVAVVSWAFWHFAGADGFAVLNLLALVALAADNLRLRRRLKRLL' A
#
# COMPACT_ATOMS: atom_id res chain seq x y z
N MET A 1 -0.87 -19.72 -23.21
CA MET A 1 -2.14 -20.08 -22.53
C MET A 1 -1.99 -20.10 -21.01
N LYS A 2 -0.97 -20.75 -20.42
CA LYS A 2 -0.69 -20.72 -18.97
C LYS A 2 -0.55 -19.32 -18.39
N ASP A 3 0.20 -18.44 -19.07
CA ASP A 3 0.42 -17.07 -18.60
C ASP A 3 -0.88 -16.26 -18.57
N SER A 4 -1.77 -16.48 -19.55
CA SER A 4 -3.09 -15.84 -19.60
C SER A 4 -3.97 -16.24 -18.41
N ILE A 5 -3.89 -17.50 -17.97
CA ILE A 5 -4.63 -18.00 -16.80
C ILE A 5 -4.04 -17.44 -15.50
N LEU A 6 -2.71 -17.38 -15.40
CA LEU A 6 -2.02 -16.78 -14.26
C LEU A 6 -2.37 -15.29 -14.11
N LEU A 7 -2.45 -14.55 -15.21
CA LEU A 7 -2.88 -13.16 -15.24
C LEU A 7 -4.33 -13.00 -14.79
N LEU A 8 -5.22 -13.91 -15.21
CA LEU A 8 -6.62 -13.89 -14.77
C LEU A 8 -6.76 -14.16 -13.27
N LEU A 9 -5.97 -15.12 -12.75
CA LEU A 9 -5.96 -15.46 -11.34
C LEU A 9 -5.42 -14.29 -10.49
N THR A 10 -4.34 -13.65 -10.94
CA THR A 10 -3.82 -12.45 -10.26
C THR A 10 -4.82 -11.31 -10.30
N ALA A 11 -5.48 -11.06 -11.44
CA ALA A 11 -6.53 -10.05 -11.53
C ALA A 11 -7.69 -10.34 -10.56
N LEU A 12 -8.12 -11.60 -10.45
CA LEU A 12 -9.16 -12.01 -9.51
C LEU A 12 -8.74 -11.75 -8.05
N VAL A 13 -7.52 -12.14 -7.68
CA VAL A 13 -6.99 -11.91 -6.33
C VAL A 13 -6.95 -10.41 -6.01
N VAL A 14 -6.44 -9.58 -6.93
CA VAL A 14 -6.38 -8.12 -6.75
C VAL A 14 -7.78 -7.52 -6.62
N ALA A 15 -8.74 -7.98 -7.43
CA ALA A 15 -10.12 -7.53 -7.36
C ALA A 15 -10.77 -7.87 -6.00
N VAL A 16 -10.58 -9.11 -5.51
CA VAL A 16 -11.09 -9.54 -4.20
C VAL A 16 -10.46 -8.75 -3.07
N VAL A 17 -9.15 -8.49 -3.12
CA VAL A 17 -8.45 -7.68 -2.11
C VAL A 17 -8.96 -6.25 -2.10
N SER A 18 -9.13 -5.64 -3.28
CA SER A 18 -9.69 -4.28 -3.41
C SER A 18 -11.11 -4.21 -2.85
N TRP A 19 -11.96 -5.18 -3.20
CA TRP A 19 -13.33 -5.26 -2.64
C TRP A 19 -13.31 -5.42 -1.13
N ALA A 20 -12.50 -6.34 -0.60
CA ALA A 20 -12.39 -6.56 0.84
C ALA A 20 -11.93 -5.30 1.57
N PHE A 21 -10.95 -4.58 1.02
CA PHE A 21 -10.48 -3.31 1.59
C PHE A 21 -11.64 -2.31 1.73
N TRP A 22 -12.41 -2.06 0.67
CA TRP A 22 -13.53 -1.13 0.72
C TRP A 22 -14.70 -1.64 1.58
N HIS A 23 -14.96 -2.94 1.58
CA HIS A 23 -16.01 -3.55 2.38
C HIS A 23 -15.74 -3.42 3.89
N PHE A 24 -14.51 -3.71 4.33
CA PHE A 24 -14.14 -3.65 5.74
C PHE A 24 -13.79 -2.24 6.21
N ALA A 25 -13.16 -1.42 5.37
CA ALA A 25 -12.78 -0.07 5.76
C ALA A 25 -13.97 0.91 5.73
N GLY A 26 -15.04 0.60 4.99
CA GLY A 26 -16.29 1.37 5.00
C GLY A 26 -16.07 2.86 4.71
N ALA A 27 -16.66 3.73 5.53
CA ALA A 27 -16.51 5.19 5.42
C ALA A 27 -15.08 5.68 5.74
N ASP A 28 -14.30 4.90 6.49
CA ASP A 28 -12.96 5.26 6.95
C ASP A 28 -11.85 4.79 6.00
N GLY A 29 -12.18 4.18 4.85
CA GLY A 29 -11.19 3.68 3.89
C GLY A 29 -10.17 4.74 3.46
N PHE A 30 -10.64 5.97 3.22
CA PHE A 30 -9.76 7.07 2.86
C PHE A 30 -8.86 7.50 4.02
N ALA A 31 -9.38 7.46 5.26
CA ALA A 31 -8.61 7.77 6.46
C ALA A 31 -7.49 6.73 6.70
N VAL A 32 -7.77 5.44 6.48
CA VAL A 32 -6.77 4.36 6.57
C VAL A 32 -5.66 4.54 5.53
N LEU A 33 -6.00 4.85 4.28
CA LEU A 33 -5.01 5.13 3.24
C LEU A 33 -4.13 6.35 3.58
N ASN A 34 -4.74 7.43 4.08
CA ASN A 34 -4.01 8.61 4.51
C ASN A 34 -3.09 8.33 5.69
N LEU A 35 -3.53 7.54 6.68
CA LEU A 35 -2.70 7.15 7.80
C LEU A 35 -1.48 6.34 7.34
N LEU A 36 -1.69 5.36 6.44
CA LEU A 36 -0.60 4.59 5.85
C LEU A 36 0.39 5.48 5.09
N ALA A 37 -0.11 6.43 4.29
CA ALA A 37 0.73 7.38 3.57
C ALA A 37 1.54 8.26 4.53
N LEU A 38 0.93 8.78 5.59
CA LEU A 38 1.63 9.58 6.60
C LEU A 38 2.70 8.78 7.33
N VAL A 39 2.42 7.53 7.70
CA VAL A 39 3.41 6.64 8.35
C VAL A 39 4.57 6.35 7.40
N ALA A 40 4.31 6.09 6.12
CA ALA A 40 5.35 5.88 5.11
C ALA A 40 6.24 7.13 4.96
N LEU A 41 5.63 8.30 4.81
CA LEU A 41 6.35 9.57 4.71
C LEU A 41 7.16 9.88 5.97
N ALA A 42 6.62 9.59 7.15
CA ALA A 42 7.33 9.76 8.41
C ALA A 42 8.54 8.81 8.49
N ALA A 43 8.37 7.54 8.12
CA ALA A 43 9.45 6.57 8.09
C ALA A 43 10.54 6.97 7.09
N ASP A 44 10.18 7.44 5.90
CA ASP A 44 11.11 7.92 4.90
C ASP A 44 11.84 9.19 5.34
N ASN A 45 11.14 10.13 5.97
CA ASN A 45 11.75 11.32 6.56
C ASN A 45 12.76 10.95 7.66
N LEU A 46 12.43 9.98 8.54
CA LEU A 46 13.35 9.48 9.55
C LEU A 46 14.57 8.80 8.92
N ARG A 47 14.39 7.97 7.89
CA ARG A 47 15.49 7.35 7.14
C ARG A 47 16.38 8.40 6.48
N LEU A 48 15.80 9.43 5.87
CA LEU A 48 16.52 10.52 5.24
C LEU A 48 17.31 11.33 6.26
N ARG A 49 16.70 11.70 7.39
CA ARG A 49 17.39 12.39 8.50
C ARG A 49 18.57 11.60 9.03
N ARG A 50 18.43 10.27 9.17
CA ARG A 50 19.55 9.38 9.55
C ARG A 50 20.66 9.33 8.50
N ARG A 51 20.34 9.43 7.21
CA ARG A 51 21.33 9.50 6.12
C ARG A 51 22.07 10.84 6.13
N LEU A 52 21.34 11.96 6.25
CA LEU A 52 21.92 13.30 6.35
C LEU A 52 22.91 13.42 7.51
N LYS A 53 22.55 12.91 8.70
CA LYS A 53 23.45 12.89 9.87
C LYS A 53 24.70 12.01 9.73
N ARG A 54 24.76 11.11 8.75
CA ARG A 54 25.96 10.30 8.47
C ARG A 54 26.87 10.94 7.42
N LEU A 55 26.36 11.90 6.66
CA LEU A 55 27.08 12.59 5.59
C LEU A 55 27.68 13.93 6.05
N LEU A 56 27.20 14.47 7.17
CA LEU A 56 27.74 15.61 7.91
C LEU A 56 28.60 15.09 9.07
#